data_AF-A0A7C2PFM1-F1
#
_entry.id   AF-A0A7C2PFM1-F1
#
_cell.length_a   1.000
_cell.length_b   1.000
_cell.length_c   1.000
_cell.angle_alpha   90.00
_cell.angle_beta   90.00
_cell.angle_gamma   90.00
#
_symmetry.space_group_name_H-M   'P 1'
#
loop_
_entity.id
_entity.type
_entity.pdbx_description
1 polymer ?
#
loop_
_entity_poly.entity_id
_entity_poly.type
_entity_poly.pdbx_seq_one_letter_code
_entity_poly.pdbx_strand_id
1 'polypeptide(L)'
;MCPRGLPVGRLAALVIAVAACAPPATREAAAVTASTTAGPPPPQGCDPISAAETPWTLYDADPDHLWNRLSRALLERTAADGSRHGWRSLDPLLWQETDFLLEGPPQRQALDLLDELLAGDLAVAEPVLRALLQRDLWAVFDWTTIDPESRPEARLALQRRLAQAIRRLALSEEEVRALPDNFDATIRSGAFAAGPQEDPTTPYIPPGLASATDGWLLLGQDGGPIAMTHTESFPFLGRSVFLVLVRRAPAGEVTAEFVEQLNYERGSRTLAALDLTGLEVALVRRAVLIDDHGRMVLSPLVESVQLRRFSPAQHFFQFELDRVALLRNDPSLCPVEAEIPLFATHGDPFQSGFRAQAPIPELCRGCHGDMVSGVSSVLSYSRFRFELAAGETPVLTPTSVEAETRAVLEWKRSHRSWLLLESLMGWREP
;
A
#
# COMPACT_ATOMS: atom_id res chain seq x y z
N MET A 1 -47.54 48.18 -10.24
CA MET A 1 -48.50 47.60 -9.28
C MET A 1 -48.03 46.21 -8.93
N CYS A 2 -47.49 45.99 -7.73
CA CYS A 2 -47.52 44.67 -7.10
C CYS A 2 -48.96 44.37 -6.67
N PRO A 3 -49.36 43.09 -6.62
CA PRO A 3 -49.42 42.44 -5.31
C PRO A 3 -49.07 40.94 -5.27
N ARG A 4 -48.51 40.53 -4.11
CA ARG A 4 -48.72 39.28 -3.34
C ARG A 4 -48.40 37.95 -4.06
N GLY A 5 -47.48 37.08 -3.64
CA GLY A 5 -47.08 36.67 -2.30
C GLY A 5 -47.65 35.27 -2.00
N LEU A 6 -46.84 34.21 -2.05
CA LEU A 6 -47.08 32.82 -1.58
C LEU A 6 -45.72 32.07 -1.47
N PRO A 7 -45.59 30.97 -0.69
CA PRO A 7 -44.72 30.94 0.47
C PRO A 7 -43.52 29.99 0.40
N VAL A 8 -42.60 30.21 1.34
CA VAL A 8 -41.53 29.30 1.77
C VAL A 8 -42.14 28.09 2.50
N GLY A 9 -41.69 26.86 2.18
CA GLY A 9 -41.92 25.72 3.06
C GLY A 9 -41.67 24.34 2.44
N ARG A 10 -40.66 23.65 3.00
CA ARG A 10 -40.38 22.20 2.97
C ARG A 10 -39.56 21.63 1.81
N LEU A 11 -38.23 21.74 1.94
CA LEU A 11 -37.29 20.71 1.47
C LEU A 11 -37.42 19.50 2.41
N ALA A 12 -37.96 18.40 1.90
CA ALA A 12 -37.95 17.12 2.58
C ALA A 12 -36.55 16.52 2.47
N ALA A 13 -35.90 16.29 3.62
CA ALA A 13 -34.71 15.46 3.72
C ALA A 13 -35.10 14.01 3.42
N LEU A 14 -34.58 13.46 2.33
CA LEU A 14 -34.67 12.04 2.03
C LEU A 14 -33.57 11.33 2.83
N VAL A 15 -33.92 10.82 4.01
CA VAL A 15 -33.07 9.90 4.76
C VAL A 15 -33.22 8.51 4.13
N ILE A 16 -32.21 8.10 3.36
CA ILE A 16 -32.08 6.71 2.92
C ILE A 16 -31.51 5.92 4.11
N ALA A 17 -32.39 5.23 4.83
CA ALA A 17 -31.98 4.22 5.80
C ALA A 17 -31.46 2.99 5.04
N VAL A 18 -30.16 2.76 5.04
CA VAL A 18 -29.58 1.47 4.64
C VAL A 18 -29.78 0.50 5.80
N ALA A 19 -30.76 -0.39 5.65
CA ALA A 19 -30.99 -1.47 6.59
C ALA A 19 -29.82 -2.44 6.56
N ALA A 20 -29.14 -2.59 7.70
CA ALA A 20 -28.15 -3.63 7.93
C ALA A 20 -28.85 -5.00 7.94
N CYS A 21 -28.70 -5.77 6.88
CA CYS A 21 -29.05 -7.20 6.88
C CYS A 21 -27.95 -7.97 7.61
N ALA A 22 -28.12 -8.17 8.92
CA ALA A 22 -27.40 -9.19 9.65
C ALA A 22 -28.01 -10.57 9.34
N PRO A 23 -27.24 -11.58 8.91
CA PRO A 23 -27.77 -12.94 8.77
C PRO A 23 -28.02 -13.57 10.15
N PRO A 24 -29.04 -14.44 10.30
CA PRO A 24 -29.33 -15.09 11.56
C PRO A 24 -28.23 -16.11 11.92
N ALA A 25 -27.75 -16.01 13.15
CA ALA A 25 -26.88 -17.00 13.77
C ALA A 25 -27.63 -18.34 13.91
N THR A 26 -27.14 -19.39 13.26
CA THR A 26 -27.17 -20.78 13.75
C THR A 26 -26.51 -21.71 12.73
N ARG A 27 -25.32 -22.22 13.06
CA ARG A 27 -24.98 -23.64 12.89
C ARG A 27 -23.68 -23.97 13.62
N GLU A 28 -23.74 -25.10 14.32
CA GLU A 28 -22.71 -25.69 15.16
C GLU A 28 -21.36 -25.78 14.43
N ALA A 29 -20.31 -25.28 15.09
CA ALA A 29 -18.94 -25.46 14.68
C ALA A 29 -18.56 -26.94 14.86
N ALA A 30 -18.55 -27.69 13.76
CA ALA A 30 -17.79 -28.93 13.69
C ALA A 30 -16.31 -28.55 13.75
N ALA A 31 -15.63 -28.96 14.83
CA ALA A 31 -14.20 -28.79 15.00
C ALA A 31 -13.45 -29.55 13.89
N VAL A 32 -13.02 -28.81 12.86
CA VAL A 32 -11.98 -29.29 11.94
C VAL A 32 -10.66 -29.07 12.65
N THR A 33 -10.11 -30.14 13.22
CA THR A 33 -8.70 -30.21 13.60
C THR A 33 -7.84 -29.98 12.36
N ALA A 34 -7.35 -28.75 12.17
CA ALA A 34 -6.30 -28.46 11.20
C ALA A 34 -5.04 -29.23 11.62
N SER A 35 -4.65 -30.21 10.81
CA SER A 35 -3.36 -30.87 10.94
C SER A 35 -2.29 -29.89 10.47
N THR A 36 -1.55 -29.31 11.40
CA THR A 36 -0.34 -28.54 11.12
C THR A 36 0.75 -29.48 10.66
N THR A 37 0.77 -29.81 9.36
CA THR A 37 2.00 -30.26 8.72
C THR A 37 2.88 -29.01 8.59
N ALA A 38 3.98 -28.98 9.34
CA ALA A 38 4.97 -27.92 9.24
C ALA A 38 5.45 -27.82 7.79
N GLY A 39 5.20 -26.66 7.17
CA GLY A 39 5.76 -26.34 5.85
C GLY A 39 7.29 -26.31 5.89
N PRO A 40 7.94 -26.23 4.72
CA PRO A 40 9.37 -25.95 4.67
C PRO A 40 9.70 -24.72 5.53
N PRO A 41 10.84 -24.71 6.25
CA PRO A 41 11.22 -23.55 7.05
C PRO A 41 11.29 -22.30 6.17
N PRO A 42 10.90 -21.12 6.69
CA PRO A 42 11.04 -19.88 5.95
C PRO A 42 12.50 -19.70 5.51
N PRO A 43 12.74 -19.05 4.36
CA PRO A 43 14.11 -18.79 3.94
C PRO A 43 14.85 -17.94 4.97
N GLN A 44 16.16 -18.17 5.07
CA GLN A 44 17.06 -17.39 5.93
C GLN A 44 16.90 -15.89 5.63
N GLY A 45 16.66 -15.09 6.66
CA GLY A 45 16.38 -13.64 6.56
C GLY A 45 14.89 -13.28 6.68
N CYS A 46 13.98 -14.23 6.49
CA CYS A 46 12.55 -14.07 6.76
C CYS A 46 12.09 -14.75 8.04
N ASP A 47 13.05 -15.05 8.93
CA ASP A 47 12.75 -15.63 10.23
C ASP A 47 11.88 -14.67 11.06
N PRO A 48 10.92 -15.20 11.83
CA PRO A 48 10.34 -14.41 12.92
C PRO A 48 11.51 -13.96 13.81
N ILE A 49 11.57 -12.65 14.09
CA ILE A 49 12.64 -12.06 14.90
C ILE A 49 12.91 -12.97 16.10
N SER A 50 14.18 -13.36 16.27
CA SER A 50 14.58 -14.04 17.51
C SER A 50 14.29 -13.10 18.68
N ALA A 51 13.87 -13.63 19.82
CA ALA A 51 13.56 -12.83 21.02
C ALA A 51 14.70 -11.90 21.51
N ALA A 52 15.88 -11.95 20.90
CA ALA A 52 17.02 -11.09 21.18
C ALA A 52 17.03 -9.74 20.43
N GLU A 53 16.31 -9.57 19.31
CA GLU A 53 16.22 -8.24 18.69
C GLU A 53 15.16 -7.41 19.42
N THR A 54 15.56 -6.23 19.87
CA THR A 54 14.65 -5.34 20.58
C THR A 54 13.78 -4.65 19.53
N PRO A 55 12.44 -4.76 19.61
CA PRO A 55 11.56 -3.97 18.75
C PRO A 55 11.99 -2.50 18.83
N TRP A 56 12.06 -1.81 17.69
CA TRP A 56 12.33 -0.37 17.60
C TRP A 56 13.79 0.12 17.66
N THR A 57 14.76 -0.72 17.32
CA THR A 57 16.16 -0.31 17.03
C THR A 57 16.44 -0.29 15.51
N LEU A 58 15.46 0.13 14.70
CA LEU A 58 15.56 0.04 13.24
C LEU A 58 16.59 1.00 12.67
N TYR A 59 16.65 2.22 13.21
CA TYR A 59 17.44 3.31 12.66
C TYR A 59 18.82 3.46 13.30
N ASP A 60 19.00 2.93 14.50
CA ASP A 60 20.25 2.97 15.26
C ASP A 60 20.29 1.82 16.27
N ALA A 61 21.49 1.38 16.65
CA ALA A 61 21.69 0.36 17.68
C ALA A 61 21.30 0.87 19.07
N ASP A 62 21.42 2.18 19.33
CA ASP A 62 20.90 2.79 20.54
C ASP A 62 19.37 2.89 20.47
N PRO A 63 18.62 2.15 21.32
CA PRO A 63 17.16 2.24 21.34
C PRO A 63 16.64 3.64 21.66
N ASP A 64 17.43 4.49 22.32
CA ASP A 64 17.07 5.87 22.66
C ASP A 64 17.56 6.90 21.65
N HIS A 65 18.18 6.44 20.55
CA HIS A 65 18.50 7.31 19.42
C HIS A 65 17.25 8.03 18.91
N LEU A 66 17.41 9.30 18.50
CA LEU A 66 16.32 10.19 18.13
C LEU A 66 15.41 9.59 17.04
N TRP A 67 15.99 8.91 16.05
CA TRP A 67 15.23 8.35 14.92
C TRP A 67 14.38 7.16 15.36
N ASN A 68 14.89 6.34 16.27
CA ASN A 68 14.14 5.24 16.89
C ASN A 68 13.00 5.78 17.76
N ARG A 69 13.27 6.81 18.58
CA ARG A 69 12.23 7.49 19.39
C ARG A 69 11.13 8.11 18.53
N LEU A 70 11.50 8.80 17.46
CA LEU A 70 10.55 9.43 16.54
C LEU A 70 9.70 8.38 15.80
N SER A 71 10.33 7.33 15.27
CA SER A 71 9.63 6.21 14.64
C SER A 71 8.60 5.57 15.58
N ARG A 72 9.00 5.29 16.84
CA ARG A 72 8.06 4.82 17.87
C ARG A 72 6.90 5.78 18.07
N ALA A 73 7.18 7.07 18.25
CA ALA A 73 6.13 8.06 18.52
C ALA A 73 5.11 8.20 17.38
N LEU A 74 5.51 7.95 16.13
CA LEU A 74 4.63 8.08 14.96
C LEU A 74 3.92 6.79 14.58
N LEU A 75 4.58 5.64 14.72
CA LEU A 75 4.12 4.36 14.15
C LEU A 75 3.59 3.39 15.19
N GLU A 76 4.03 3.51 16.45
CA GLU A 76 3.65 2.57 17.49
C GLU A 76 2.19 2.70 17.88
N ARG A 77 1.47 1.58 17.81
CA ARG A 77 0.12 1.48 18.35
C ARG A 77 0.07 0.45 19.45
N THR A 78 -0.56 0.80 20.56
CA THR A 78 -0.78 -0.11 21.69
C THR A 78 -2.24 -0.53 21.71
N ALA A 79 -2.50 -1.84 21.61
CA ALA A 79 -3.83 -2.40 21.69
C ALA A 79 -4.34 -2.46 23.14
N ALA A 80 -5.63 -2.73 23.32
CA ALA A 80 -6.26 -2.79 24.64
C ALA A 80 -5.66 -3.86 25.58
N ASP A 81 -5.04 -4.90 25.02
CA ASP A 81 -4.32 -5.95 25.76
C ASP A 81 -2.86 -5.58 26.09
N GLY A 82 -2.41 -4.38 25.73
CA GLY A 82 -1.05 -3.90 25.93
C GLY A 82 -0.05 -4.32 24.85
N SER A 83 -0.47 -5.11 23.85
CA SER A 83 0.41 -5.48 22.74
C SER A 83 0.76 -4.27 21.89
N ARG A 84 2.03 -4.17 21.46
CA ARG A 84 2.58 -3.06 20.68
C ARG A 84 2.75 -3.48 19.21
N HIS A 85 2.30 -2.62 18.31
CA HIS A 85 2.24 -2.87 16.86
C HIS A 85 2.87 -1.71 16.08
N GLY A 86 3.13 -1.90 14.79
CA GLY A 86 3.53 -0.84 13.86
C GLY A 86 5.01 -0.80 13.47
N TRP A 87 5.92 -1.40 14.24
CA TRP A 87 7.36 -1.29 13.97
C TRP A 87 7.86 -1.98 12.70
N ARG A 88 7.12 -2.99 12.21
CA ARG A 88 7.36 -3.64 10.90
C ARG A 88 6.45 -3.13 9.80
N SER A 89 5.42 -2.37 10.12
CA SER A 89 4.40 -2.01 9.15
C SER A 89 5.00 -1.09 8.10
N LEU A 90 4.70 -1.37 6.83
CA LEU A 90 5.11 -0.51 5.72
C LEU A 90 4.46 0.87 5.77
N ASP A 91 3.26 0.93 6.34
CA ASP A 91 2.45 2.13 6.47
C ASP A 91 2.08 2.40 7.93
N PRO A 92 1.97 3.67 8.35
CA PRO A 92 1.57 4.03 9.69
C PRO A 92 0.13 3.57 9.95
N LEU A 93 -0.11 2.94 11.10
CA LEU A 93 -1.40 2.43 11.52
C LEU A 93 -2.32 3.59 11.97
N LEU A 94 -2.71 4.43 11.01
CA LEU A 94 -3.47 5.67 11.21
C LEU A 94 -4.75 5.66 10.36
N TRP A 95 -5.85 5.18 10.93
CA TRP A 95 -7.16 5.23 10.26
C TRP A 95 -7.63 6.67 10.04
N GLN A 96 -8.56 6.86 9.10
CA GLN A 96 -9.12 8.18 8.82
C GLN A 96 -9.69 8.85 10.08
N GLU A 97 -10.36 8.06 10.93
CA GLU A 97 -11.07 8.55 12.12
C GLU A 97 -10.22 8.59 13.40
N THR A 98 -8.93 8.21 13.34
CA THR A 98 -8.09 8.16 14.56
C THR A 98 -7.71 9.55 15.07
N ASP A 99 -7.70 9.68 16.40
CA ASP A 99 -7.20 10.86 17.13
C ASP A 99 -5.76 10.68 17.65
N PHE A 100 -5.11 9.53 17.40
CA PHE A 100 -3.84 9.13 18.04
C PHE A 100 -2.75 10.21 18.01
N LEU A 101 -2.52 10.86 16.87
CA LEU A 101 -1.52 11.94 16.73
C LEU A 101 -2.11 13.35 16.80
N LEU A 102 -3.41 13.50 17.08
CA LEU A 102 -4.09 14.80 17.05
C LEU A 102 -4.40 15.35 18.44
N GLU A 103 -4.18 14.56 19.49
CA GLU A 103 -4.39 15.00 20.86
C GLU A 103 -3.51 14.27 21.88
N GLY A 104 -3.52 14.80 23.11
CA GLY A 104 -2.97 14.11 24.26
C GLY A 104 -1.44 13.93 24.23
N PRO A 105 -0.92 12.96 25.01
CA PRO A 105 0.50 12.66 25.07
C PRO A 105 1.16 12.29 23.73
N PRO A 106 0.57 11.44 22.86
CA PRO A 106 1.26 11.03 21.63
C PRO A 106 1.47 12.20 20.66
N GLN A 107 0.49 13.11 20.54
CA GLN A 107 0.66 14.33 19.74
C GLN A 107 1.85 15.17 20.25
N ARG A 108 1.88 15.48 21.56
CA ARG A 108 2.96 16.30 22.13
C ARG A 108 4.32 15.65 21.92
N GLN A 109 4.41 14.35 22.21
CA GLN A 109 5.64 13.59 22.02
C GLN A 109 6.12 13.60 20.55
N ALA A 110 5.21 13.42 19.59
CA ALA A 110 5.56 13.47 18.18
C ALA A 110 6.04 14.87 17.76
N LEU A 111 5.38 15.94 18.22
CA LEU A 111 5.79 17.32 17.94
C LEU A 111 7.15 17.65 18.55
N ASP A 112 7.38 17.28 19.82
CA ASP A 112 8.63 17.52 20.53
C ASP A 112 9.81 16.79 19.84
N LEU A 113 9.61 15.54 19.43
CA LEU A 113 10.64 14.76 18.72
C LEU A 113 10.90 15.27 17.30
N LEU A 114 9.88 15.77 16.60
CA LEU A 114 10.07 16.44 15.32
C LEU A 114 10.85 17.75 15.48
N ASP A 115 10.57 18.52 16.53
CA ASP A 115 11.32 19.75 16.83
C ASP A 115 12.78 19.43 17.19
N GLU A 116 13.02 18.35 17.95
CA GLU A 116 14.38 17.85 18.24
C GLU A 116 15.11 17.43 16.96
N LEU A 117 14.44 16.70 16.05
CA LEU A 117 14.98 16.31 14.74
C LEU A 117 15.35 17.53 13.90
N LEU A 118 14.49 18.55 13.89
CA LEU A 118 14.69 19.78 13.13
C LEU A 118 15.79 20.68 13.72
N ALA A 119 16.10 20.55 15.00
CA ALA A 119 17.22 21.24 15.64
C ALA A 119 18.57 20.51 15.44
N GLY A 120 18.54 19.19 15.24
CA GLY A 120 19.74 18.36 15.04
C GLY A 120 20.35 18.43 13.64
N ASP A 121 21.54 17.82 13.48
CA ASP A 121 22.15 17.59 12.17
C ASP A 121 21.67 16.26 11.57
N LEU A 122 21.28 16.28 10.30
CA LEU A 122 20.77 15.13 9.54
C LEU A 122 21.73 14.71 8.41
N ALA A 123 22.86 15.42 8.24
CA ALA A 123 23.78 15.27 7.12
C ALA A 123 24.60 13.97 7.11
N VAL A 124 24.59 13.20 8.20
CA VAL A 124 25.49 12.04 8.40
C VAL A 124 24.79 10.69 8.19
N ALA A 125 23.48 10.68 7.95
CA ALA A 125 22.73 9.43 7.90
C ALA A 125 22.80 8.73 6.53
N GLU A 126 22.90 7.41 6.57
CA GLU A 126 22.92 6.53 5.39
C GLU A 126 21.69 6.76 4.48
N PRO A 127 21.86 6.75 3.14
CA PRO A 127 20.77 6.99 2.19
C PRO A 127 19.54 6.10 2.40
N VAL A 128 19.72 4.81 2.69
CA VAL A 128 18.60 3.88 2.92
C VAL A 128 17.79 4.26 4.15
N LEU A 129 18.46 4.64 5.26
CA LEU A 129 17.79 5.08 6.49
C LEU A 129 17.00 6.37 6.26
N ARG A 130 17.59 7.34 5.54
CA ARG A 130 16.92 8.59 5.16
C ARG A 130 15.69 8.33 4.30
N ALA A 131 15.80 7.42 3.33
CA ALA A 131 14.69 7.04 2.47
C ALA A 131 13.55 6.42 3.28
N LEU A 132 13.82 5.43 4.14
CA LEU A 132 12.79 4.81 4.98
C LEU A 132 12.11 5.82 5.91
N LEU A 133 12.89 6.68 6.59
CA LEU A 133 12.31 7.69 7.47
C LEU A 133 11.48 8.72 6.69
N GLN A 134 11.97 9.19 5.54
CA GLN A 134 11.20 10.09 4.68
C GLN A 134 9.85 9.46 4.29
N ARG A 135 9.83 8.16 4.00
CA ARG A 135 8.60 7.45 3.64
C ARG A 135 7.59 7.43 4.77
N ASP A 136 8.04 7.16 5.99
CA ASP A 136 7.19 7.19 7.18
C ASP A 136 6.63 8.59 7.43
N LEU A 137 7.47 9.62 7.37
CA LEU A 137 7.02 11.01 7.58
C LEU A 137 6.04 11.47 6.51
N TRP A 138 6.28 11.10 5.24
CA TRP A 138 5.37 11.45 4.15
C TRP A 138 4.02 10.73 4.29
N ALA A 139 4.01 9.48 4.76
CA ALA A 139 2.78 8.75 5.06
C ALA A 139 1.92 9.47 6.11
N VAL A 140 2.54 9.87 7.22
CA VAL A 140 1.86 10.62 8.29
C VAL A 140 1.39 11.97 7.76
N PHE A 141 2.20 12.67 6.96
CA PHE A 141 1.80 13.93 6.34
C PHE A 141 0.55 13.75 5.49
N ASP A 142 0.53 12.77 4.58
CA ASP A 142 -0.62 12.51 3.71
C ASP A 142 -1.88 12.18 4.51
N TRP A 143 -1.76 11.38 5.57
CA TRP A 143 -2.85 11.10 6.51
C TRP A 143 -3.44 12.37 7.13
N THR A 144 -2.60 13.36 7.48
CA THR A 144 -3.11 14.62 8.05
C THR A 144 -4.05 15.36 7.10
N THR A 145 -4.03 15.07 5.79
CA THR A 145 -4.82 15.78 4.77
C THR A 145 -6.17 15.14 4.46
N ILE A 146 -6.46 13.95 5.00
CA ILE A 146 -7.68 13.20 4.66
C ILE A 146 -8.93 13.90 5.17
N ASP A 147 -8.92 14.32 6.44
CA ASP A 147 -9.99 15.05 7.10
C ASP A 147 -9.46 16.39 7.65
N PRO A 148 -9.32 17.42 6.80
CA PRO A 148 -8.70 18.68 7.19
C PRO A 148 -9.56 19.51 8.17
N GLU A 149 -10.86 19.21 8.28
CA GLU A 149 -11.78 19.94 9.16
C GLU A 149 -11.69 19.43 10.61
N SER A 150 -11.35 18.16 10.81
CA SER A 150 -11.11 17.60 12.13
C SER A 150 -9.78 18.06 12.72
N ARG A 151 -9.80 18.65 13.91
CA ARG A 151 -8.60 19.10 14.67
C ARG A 151 -7.60 19.91 13.81
N PRO A 152 -8.04 21.00 13.15
CA PRO A 152 -7.25 21.68 12.13
C PRO A 152 -5.91 22.24 12.66
N GLU A 153 -5.89 22.75 13.89
CA GLU A 153 -4.67 23.26 14.53
C GLU A 153 -3.63 22.15 14.77
N ALA A 154 -4.08 20.99 15.25
CA ALA A 154 -3.25 19.82 15.50
C ALA A 154 -2.61 19.29 14.20
N ARG A 155 -3.43 19.16 13.15
CA ARG A 155 -2.97 18.72 11.83
C ARG A 155 -1.98 19.71 11.23
N LEU A 156 -2.26 21.00 11.29
CA LEU A 156 -1.37 22.04 10.78
C LEU A 156 -0.02 22.05 11.52
N ALA A 157 -0.03 21.84 12.84
CA ALA A 157 1.20 21.76 13.64
C ALA A 157 2.10 20.59 13.21
N LEU A 158 1.51 19.42 12.94
CA LEU A 158 2.22 18.26 12.39
C LEU A 158 2.70 18.52 10.96
N GLN A 159 1.82 18.97 10.07
CA GLN A 159 2.10 19.22 8.65
C GLN A 159 3.34 20.10 8.46
N ARG A 160 3.44 21.21 9.21
CA ARG A 160 4.57 22.14 9.12
C ARG A 160 5.90 21.49 9.48
N ARG A 161 5.92 20.66 10.53
CA ARG A 161 7.14 19.99 11.01
C ARG A 161 7.52 18.81 10.11
N LEU A 162 6.54 18.01 9.72
CA LEU A 162 6.71 16.90 8.79
C LEU A 162 7.26 17.40 7.44
N ALA A 163 6.70 18.48 6.87
CA ALA A 163 7.19 19.05 5.62
C ALA A 163 8.65 19.49 5.71
N GLN A 164 9.03 20.17 6.80
CA GLN A 164 10.43 20.57 7.03
C GLN A 164 11.34 19.35 7.20
N ALA A 165 10.92 18.34 7.95
CA ALA A 165 11.71 17.14 8.18
C ALA A 165 11.89 16.33 6.89
N ILE A 166 10.82 16.14 6.10
CA ILE A 166 10.85 15.51 4.78
C ILE A 166 11.85 16.21 3.87
N ARG A 167 11.80 17.56 3.81
CA ARG A 167 12.75 18.35 3.03
C ARG A 167 14.20 18.16 3.48
N ARG A 168 14.48 18.09 4.79
CA ARG A 168 15.85 17.87 5.29
C ARG A 168 16.35 16.44 5.06
N LEU A 169 15.44 15.46 5.01
CA LEU A 169 15.77 14.07 4.72
C LEU A 169 15.92 13.79 3.22
N ALA A 170 15.42 14.68 2.36
CA ALA A 170 15.40 14.53 0.91
C ALA A 170 16.77 14.22 0.32
N LEU A 171 16.84 13.08 -0.39
CA LEU A 171 18.04 12.60 -1.06
C LEU A 171 18.15 13.28 -2.43
N SER A 172 19.35 13.33 -3.00
CA SER A 172 19.49 13.68 -4.42
C SER A 172 18.82 12.61 -5.30
N GLU A 173 18.46 12.99 -6.53
CA GLU A 173 17.90 12.06 -7.52
C GLU A 173 18.85 10.88 -7.81
N GLU A 174 20.16 11.13 -7.77
CA GLU A 174 21.20 10.09 -7.92
C GLU A 174 21.20 9.12 -6.74
N GLU A 175 21.17 9.62 -5.51
CA GLU A 175 21.08 8.78 -4.31
C GLU A 175 19.80 7.94 -4.31
N VAL A 176 18.64 8.50 -4.72
CA VAL A 176 17.39 7.74 -4.84
C VAL A 176 17.53 6.57 -5.82
N ARG A 177 18.17 6.80 -6.97
CA ARG A 177 18.41 5.75 -7.98
C ARG A 177 19.44 4.73 -7.54
N ALA A 178 20.37 5.11 -6.66
CA ALA A 178 21.41 4.26 -6.14
C ALA A 178 20.98 3.43 -4.92
N LEU A 179 19.75 3.60 -4.42
CA LEU A 179 19.20 2.76 -3.35
C LEU A 179 19.21 1.27 -3.77
N PRO A 180 19.28 0.33 -2.81
CA PRO A 180 19.31 -1.09 -3.10
C PRO A 180 18.09 -1.55 -3.90
N ASP A 181 18.33 -2.40 -4.92
CA ASP A 181 17.27 -3.20 -5.53
C ASP A 181 17.04 -4.46 -4.70
N ASN A 182 16.12 -4.33 -3.73
CA ASN A 182 15.83 -5.39 -2.78
C ASN A 182 15.06 -6.56 -3.39
N PHE A 183 14.37 -6.33 -4.52
CA PHE A 183 13.70 -7.40 -5.26
C PHE A 183 14.74 -8.30 -5.93
N ASP A 184 15.66 -7.73 -6.72
CA ASP A 184 16.69 -8.51 -7.39
C ASP A 184 17.66 -9.17 -6.40
N ALA A 185 17.97 -8.51 -5.28
CA ALA A 185 18.71 -9.13 -4.18
C ALA A 185 17.99 -10.37 -3.61
N THR A 186 16.67 -10.31 -3.45
CA THR A 186 15.85 -11.45 -2.97
C THR A 186 15.80 -12.59 -3.99
N ILE A 187 15.73 -12.29 -5.29
CA ILE A 187 15.76 -13.33 -6.33
C ILE A 187 17.13 -14.02 -6.37
N ARG A 188 18.22 -13.23 -6.38
CA ARG A 188 19.60 -13.76 -6.47
C ARG A 188 20.01 -14.61 -5.28
N SER A 189 19.40 -14.39 -4.11
CA SER A 189 19.69 -15.21 -2.93
C SER A 189 19.16 -16.64 -3.05
N GLY A 190 18.22 -16.89 -3.98
CA GLY A 190 17.54 -18.18 -4.09
C GLY A 190 16.62 -18.50 -2.91
N ALA A 191 16.25 -17.49 -2.10
CA ALA A 191 15.34 -17.64 -0.96
C ALA A 191 13.97 -18.21 -1.37
N PHE A 192 13.54 -17.95 -2.61
CA PHE A 192 12.30 -18.46 -3.17
C PHE A 192 12.56 -19.11 -4.52
N ALA A 193 11.73 -20.09 -4.86
CA ALA A 193 11.73 -20.63 -6.20
C ALA A 193 11.37 -19.54 -7.22
N ALA A 194 11.96 -19.60 -8.41
CA ALA A 194 11.69 -18.67 -9.51
C ALA A 194 10.36 -18.94 -10.24
N GLY A 195 9.66 -20.01 -9.87
CA GLY A 195 8.45 -20.43 -10.55
C GLY A 195 7.57 -21.34 -9.70
N PRO A 196 6.39 -21.67 -10.24
CA PRO A 196 5.39 -22.41 -9.48
C PRO A 196 5.86 -23.79 -9.04
N GLN A 197 5.49 -24.18 -7.82
CA GLN A 197 5.81 -25.48 -7.23
C GLN A 197 4.70 -26.51 -7.47
N GLU A 198 5.01 -27.80 -7.24
CA GLU A 198 4.04 -28.90 -7.30
C GLU A 198 2.89 -28.69 -6.31
N ASP A 199 3.23 -28.31 -5.08
CA ASP A 199 2.26 -27.81 -4.10
C ASP A 199 1.88 -26.36 -4.47
N PRO A 200 0.62 -26.10 -4.88
CA PRO A 200 0.20 -24.78 -5.31
C PRO A 200 0.05 -23.78 -4.14
N THR A 201 0.23 -24.22 -2.89
CA THR A 201 0.24 -23.36 -1.71
C THR A 201 1.65 -22.93 -1.28
N THR A 202 2.70 -23.51 -1.86
CA THR A 202 4.07 -23.12 -1.57
C THR A 202 4.40 -21.78 -2.26
N PRO A 203 4.86 -20.75 -1.52
CA PRO A 203 5.17 -19.44 -2.06
C PRO A 203 6.39 -19.48 -2.99
N TYR A 204 6.38 -18.62 -4.00
CA TYR A 204 7.48 -18.42 -4.96
C TYR A 204 7.47 -16.98 -5.44
N ILE A 205 8.60 -16.47 -5.93
CA ILE A 205 8.71 -15.13 -6.50
C ILE A 205 9.34 -15.23 -7.90
N PRO A 206 8.55 -15.01 -8.96
CA PRO A 206 9.07 -14.98 -10.32
C PRO A 206 10.06 -13.84 -10.55
N PRO A 207 11.14 -14.04 -11.32
CA PRO A 207 12.00 -12.95 -11.76
C PRO A 207 11.23 -12.00 -12.70
N GLY A 208 11.79 -10.80 -12.87
CA GLY A 208 11.32 -9.82 -13.85
C GLY A 208 10.08 -9.02 -13.47
N LEU A 209 9.49 -9.25 -12.28
CA LEU A 209 8.29 -8.52 -11.85
C LEU A 209 8.52 -7.00 -11.68
N ALA A 210 9.65 -6.60 -11.09
CA ALA A 210 9.94 -5.18 -10.81
C ALA A 210 10.26 -4.35 -12.08
N SER A 211 10.70 -5.03 -13.14
CA SER A 211 11.13 -4.47 -14.43
C SER A 211 10.18 -4.79 -15.59
N ALA A 212 9.14 -5.58 -15.37
CA ALA A 212 8.27 -6.14 -16.41
C ALA A 212 9.03 -6.88 -17.52
N THR A 213 9.97 -7.75 -17.13
CA THR A 213 10.75 -8.62 -18.04
C THR A 213 10.28 -10.07 -17.97
N ASP A 214 11.00 -11.01 -18.59
CA ASP A 214 10.76 -12.46 -18.41
C ASP A 214 9.34 -12.93 -18.76
N GLY A 215 8.78 -12.32 -19.81
CA GLY A 215 7.47 -12.66 -20.36
C GLY A 215 6.28 -12.05 -19.60
N TRP A 216 6.53 -11.21 -18.60
CA TRP A 216 5.50 -10.38 -17.98
C TRP A 216 5.07 -9.26 -18.90
N LEU A 217 3.76 -9.11 -19.07
CA LEU A 217 3.15 -7.97 -19.75
C LEU A 217 2.64 -7.00 -18.69
N LEU A 218 3.22 -5.80 -18.64
CA LEU A 218 2.73 -4.72 -17.79
C LEU A 218 1.49 -4.10 -18.43
N LEU A 219 0.44 -3.96 -17.62
CA LEU A 219 -0.84 -3.41 -18.03
C LEU A 219 -0.98 -1.97 -17.56
N GLY A 220 -1.50 -1.13 -18.45
CA GLY A 220 -1.95 0.24 -18.20
C GLY A 220 -3.42 0.39 -18.57
N GLN A 221 -3.95 1.60 -18.36
CA GLN A 221 -5.26 1.99 -18.87
C GLN A 221 -5.24 3.44 -19.35
N ASP A 222 -6.19 3.79 -20.21
CA ASP A 222 -6.39 5.18 -20.60
C ASP A 222 -6.90 6.02 -19.43
N GLY A 223 -6.45 7.28 -19.35
CA GLY A 223 -6.99 8.26 -18.40
C GLY A 223 -6.39 8.24 -16.99
N GLY A 224 -5.39 7.42 -16.70
CA GLY A 224 -4.64 7.48 -15.45
C GLY A 224 -4.03 6.15 -14.99
N PRO A 225 -3.51 6.10 -13.75
CA PRO A 225 -2.98 4.88 -13.13
C PRO A 225 -3.92 3.68 -13.24
N ILE A 226 -3.40 2.51 -13.64
CA ILE A 226 -4.23 1.30 -13.76
C ILE A 226 -4.83 0.82 -12.43
N ALA A 227 -4.06 0.91 -11.34
CA ALA A 227 -4.47 0.47 -10.01
C ALA A 227 -4.90 1.67 -9.16
N MET A 228 -5.77 2.52 -9.69
CA MET A 228 -6.05 3.81 -9.05
C MET A 228 -6.71 3.68 -7.68
N THR A 229 -7.49 2.62 -7.37
CA THR A 229 -7.95 2.39 -5.98
C THR A 229 -6.77 2.23 -5.00
N HIS A 230 -5.69 1.56 -5.42
CA HIS A 230 -4.46 1.44 -4.63
C HIS A 230 -3.63 2.72 -4.68
N THR A 231 -3.81 3.57 -5.69
CA THR A 231 -3.12 4.85 -5.78
C THR A 231 -3.78 5.90 -4.88
N GLU A 232 -5.10 6.05 -4.96
CA GLU A 232 -5.84 7.13 -4.32
C GLU A 232 -6.19 6.86 -2.85
N SER A 233 -6.36 5.59 -2.47
CA SER A 233 -6.79 5.28 -1.11
C SER A 233 -5.64 5.47 -0.13
N PHE A 234 -5.99 5.89 1.09
CA PHE A 234 -5.10 5.71 2.23
C PHE A 234 -4.91 4.21 2.51
N PRO A 235 -3.68 3.73 2.83
CA PRO A 235 -2.49 4.49 3.21
C PRO A 235 -1.66 5.10 2.07
N PHE A 236 -1.93 4.77 0.82
CA PHE A 236 -0.97 4.97 -0.26
C PHE A 236 -0.93 6.42 -0.77
N LEU A 237 -2.07 7.00 -1.13
CA LEU A 237 -2.20 8.38 -1.61
C LEU A 237 -1.12 8.80 -2.63
N GLY A 238 -0.79 7.94 -3.61
CA GLY A 238 0.18 8.19 -4.67
C GLY A 238 1.63 8.23 -4.22
N ARG A 239 1.92 7.78 -2.98
CA ARG A 239 3.28 7.59 -2.50
C ARG A 239 3.95 6.38 -3.16
N SER A 240 3.24 5.48 -3.80
CA SER A 240 3.85 4.31 -4.46
C SER A 240 3.28 4.13 -5.84
N VAL A 241 4.10 3.61 -6.75
CA VAL A 241 3.66 3.18 -8.08
C VAL A 241 3.25 1.72 -7.96
N PHE A 242 2.06 1.40 -8.46
CA PHE A 242 1.52 0.05 -8.49
C PHE A 242 1.54 -0.49 -9.91
N LEU A 243 2.37 -1.49 -10.15
CA LEU A 243 2.50 -2.16 -11.44
C LEU A 243 1.60 -3.39 -11.46
N VAL A 244 0.69 -3.48 -12.44
CA VAL A 244 -0.17 -4.65 -12.64
C VAL A 244 0.38 -5.45 -13.80
N LEU A 245 0.93 -6.62 -13.52
CA LEU A 245 1.54 -7.48 -14.53
C LEU A 245 0.72 -8.75 -14.72
N VAL A 246 0.67 -9.23 -15.97
CA VAL A 246 0.07 -10.53 -16.30
C VAL A 246 1.07 -11.39 -17.07
N ARG A 247 0.99 -12.70 -16.86
CA ARG A 247 1.76 -13.69 -17.62
C ARG A 247 0.93 -14.94 -17.77
N ARG A 248 0.87 -15.50 -18.98
CA ARG A 248 0.31 -16.83 -19.23
C ARG A 248 1.43 -17.72 -19.75
N ALA A 249 1.48 -18.97 -19.31
CA ALA A 249 2.42 -19.95 -19.88
C ALA A 249 1.84 -20.60 -21.14
N PRO A 250 2.61 -20.75 -22.24
CA PRO A 250 3.94 -20.16 -22.47
C PRO A 250 3.84 -18.64 -22.68
N ALA A 251 4.84 -17.89 -22.19
CA ALA A 251 4.83 -16.43 -22.22
C ALA A 251 5.05 -15.86 -23.63
N GLY A 252 4.64 -14.60 -23.84
CA GLY A 252 4.80 -13.88 -25.11
C GLY A 252 3.46 -13.48 -25.74
N GLU A 253 3.28 -13.78 -27.02
CA GLU A 253 2.09 -13.43 -27.82
C GLU A 253 0.78 -13.92 -27.18
N VAL A 254 0.81 -15.10 -26.54
CA VAL A 254 -0.32 -15.68 -25.80
C VAL A 254 -0.81 -14.76 -24.68
N THR A 255 0.09 -14.02 -24.02
CA THR A 255 -0.28 -13.07 -22.96
C THR A 255 -0.96 -11.83 -23.56
N ALA A 256 -0.51 -11.34 -24.71
CA ALA A 256 -1.10 -10.16 -25.37
C ALA A 256 -2.49 -10.46 -25.93
N GLU A 257 -2.65 -11.60 -26.64
CA GLU A 257 -3.95 -12.07 -27.12
C GLU A 257 -4.96 -12.25 -25.97
N PHE A 258 -4.50 -12.73 -24.82
CA PHE A 258 -5.34 -12.85 -23.64
C PHE A 258 -5.83 -11.48 -23.13
N VAL A 259 -5.00 -10.44 -23.17
CA VAL A 259 -5.43 -9.08 -22.80
C VAL A 259 -6.44 -8.51 -23.79
N GLU A 260 -6.28 -8.76 -25.09
CA GLU A 260 -7.29 -8.40 -26.09
C GLU A 260 -8.62 -9.12 -25.83
N GLN A 261 -8.55 -10.41 -25.50
CA GLN A 261 -9.73 -11.19 -25.12
C GLN A 261 -10.38 -10.65 -23.83
N LEU A 262 -9.58 -10.24 -22.84
CA LEU A 262 -10.08 -9.59 -21.62
C LEU A 262 -10.83 -8.30 -21.94
N ASN A 263 -10.31 -7.47 -22.83
CA ASN A 263 -10.96 -6.23 -23.27
C ASN A 263 -12.28 -6.51 -24.00
N TYR A 264 -12.30 -7.51 -24.88
CA TYR A 264 -13.52 -7.94 -25.59
C TYR A 264 -14.59 -8.45 -24.61
N GLU A 265 -14.20 -9.36 -23.71
CA GLU A 265 -15.13 -9.95 -22.75
C GLU A 265 -15.59 -8.96 -21.67
N ARG A 266 -14.84 -7.89 -21.40
CA ARG A 266 -15.26 -6.81 -20.50
C ARG A 266 -16.56 -6.13 -20.96
N GLY A 267 -16.81 -6.09 -22.27
CA GLY A 267 -18.07 -5.62 -22.87
C GLY A 267 -19.19 -6.67 -22.91
N SER A 268 -18.87 -7.94 -22.62
CA SER A 268 -19.76 -9.10 -22.66
C SER A 268 -20.19 -9.47 -21.24
N ARG A 269 -21.48 -9.77 -21.02
CA ARG A 269 -22.00 -10.20 -19.70
C ARG A 269 -21.53 -11.62 -19.30
N THR A 270 -20.65 -12.24 -20.09
CA THR A 270 -20.28 -13.66 -20.02
C THR A 270 -18.83 -13.90 -19.61
N LEU A 271 -18.35 -13.09 -18.65
CA LEU A 271 -17.00 -13.16 -18.06
C LEU A 271 -16.63 -14.52 -17.41
N ALA A 272 -17.58 -15.44 -17.26
CA ALA A 272 -17.40 -16.73 -16.59
C ALA A 272 -16.76 -17.83 -17.44
N ALA A 273 -16.54 -17.60 -18.75
CA ALA A 273 -16.13 -18.66 -19.69
C ALA A 273 -14.62 -18.75 -19.98
N LEU A 274 -13.81 -17.81 -19.51
CA LEU A 274 -12.36 -17.84 -19.78
C LEU A 274 -11.67 -18.87 -18.87
N ASP A 275 -10.99 -19.85 -19.47
CA ASP A 275 -10.05 -20.70 -18.75
C ASP A 275 -8.83 -19.86 -18.35
N LEU A 276 -8.71 -19.61 -17.05
CA LEU A 276 -7.60 -18.88 -16.45
C LEU A 276 -6.45 -19.79 -16.04
N THR A 277 -6.55 -21.11 -16.22
CA THR A 277 -5.50 -22.04 -15.82
C THR A 277 -4.16 -21.64 -16.45
N GLY A 278 -3.14 -21.53 -15.59
CA GLY A 278 -1.79 -21.10 -15.98
C GLY A 278 -1.61 -19.60 -16.13
N LEU A 279 -2.63 -18.79 -15.82
CA LEU A 279 -2.49 -17.34 -15.68
C LEU A 279 -1.84 -17.02 -14.33
N GLU A 280 -0.93 -16.06 -14.36
CA GLU A 280 -0.38 -15.38 -13.21
C GLU A 280 -0.68 -13.88 -13.33
N VAL A 281 -1.02 -13.24 -12.21
CA VAL A 281 -1.23 -11.80 -12.12
C VAL A 281 -0.49 -11.28 -10.90
N ALA A 282 0.36 -10.28 -11.10
CA ALA A 282 1.13 -9.65 -10.04
C ALA A 282 0.71 -8.18 -9.84
N LEU A 283 0.71 -7.74 -8.59
CA LEU A 283 0.69 -6.33 -8.20
C LEU A 283 2.02 -6.04 -7.50
N VAL A 284 2.85 -5.17 -8.08
CA VAL A 284 4.13 -4.77 -7.49
C VAL A 284 4.02 -3.33 -7.03
N ARG A 285 4.26 -3.09 -5.74
CA ARG A 285 4.30 -1.75 -5.14
C ARG A 285 5.74 -1.27 -5.07
N ARG A 286 6.07 -0.22 -5.81
CA ARG A 286 7.40 0.42 -5.81
C ARG A 286 7.36 1.77 -5.14
N ALA A 287 8.40 2.06 -4.36
CA ALA A 287 8.46 3.28 -3.59
C ALA A 287 8.77 4.52 -4.44
N VAL A 288 8.09 5.64 -4.19
CA VAL A 288 8.42 6.97 -4.71
C VAL A 288 9.06 7.80 -3.60
N LEU A 289 10.18 8.45 -3.86
CA LEU A 289 10.82 9.37 -2.91
C LEU A 289 10.73 10.80 -3.42
N ILE A 290 10.89 11.74 -2.49
CA ILE A 290 11.02 13.16 -2.79
C ILE A 290 12.50 13.49 -2.77
N ASP A 291 13.01 14.01 -3.89
CA ASP A 291 14.39 14.44 -3.98
C ASP A 291 14.63 15.82 -3.35
N ASP A 292 15.90 16.22 -3.24
CA ASP A 292 16.36 17.49 -2.66
C ASP A 292 15.91 18.74 -3.45
N HIS A 293 15.41 18.55 -4.67
CA HIS A 293 14.76 19.56 -5.51
C HIS A 293 13.23 19.52 -5.42
N GLY A 294 12.67 18.60 -4.63
CA GLY A 294 11.24 18.43 -4.47
C GLY A 294 10.51 17.70 -5.57
N ARG A 295 11.24 16.98 -6.41
CA ARG A 295 10.67 16.14 -7.44
C ARG A 295 10.40 14.76 -6.86
N MET A 296 9.28 14.19 -7.28
CA MET A 296 8.99 12.79 -6.99
C MET A 296 9.79 11.90 -7.95
N VAL A 297 10.51 10.94 -7.40
CA VAL A 297 11.42 10.03 -8.11
C VAL A 297 11.08 8.59 -7.74
N LEU A 298 10.89 7.73 -8.74
CA LEU A 298 10.71 6.30 -8.50
C LEU A 298 12.02 5.68 -8.01
N SER A 299 11.96 4.98 -6.87
CA SER A 299 13.10 4.25 -6.31
C SER A 299 13.16 2.80 -6.78
N PRO A 300 14.33 2.13 -6.71
CA PRO A 300 14.45 0.68 -6.87
C PRO A 300 13.72 -0.13 -5.79
N LEU A 301 13.39 0.47 -4.64
CA LEU A 301 12.78 -0.23 -3.52
C LEU A 301 11.38 -0.76 -3.88
N VAL A 302 11.23 -2.08 -3.79
CA VAL A 302 9.94 -2.78 -3.84
C VAL A 302 9.42 -2.93 -2.42
N GLU A 303 8.26 -2.34 -2.14
CA GLU A 303 7.61 -2.35 -0.82
C GLU A 303 6.77 -3.62 -0.64
N SER A 304 6.08 -4.07 -1.69
CA SER A 304 5.33 -5.32 -1.66
C SER A 304 5.12 -5.94 -3.04
N VAL A 305 4.89 -7.25 -3.04
CA VAL A 305 4.49 -8.04 -4.21
C VAL A 305 3.30 -8.90 -3.82
N GLN A 306 2.19 -8.75 -4.54
CA GLN A 306 1.06 -9.68 -4.46
C GLN A 306 1.01 -10.50 -5.74
N LEU A 307 1.07 -11.82 -5.63
CA LEU A 307 1.03 -12.75 -6.75
C LEU A 307 -0.22 -13.61 -6.65
N ARG A 308 -0.95 -13.69 -7.77
CA ARG A 308 -2.07 -14.61 -7.95
C ARG A 308 -1.75 -15.60 -9.05
N ARG A 309 -2.00 -16.88 -8.79
CA ARG A 309 -1.87 -17.96 -9.76
C ARG A 309 -3.20 -18.70 -9.88
N PHE A 310 -3.55 -19.08 -11.10
CA PHE A 310 -4.74 -19.86 -11.39
C PHE A 310 -4.37 -21.30 -11.77
N SER A 311 -4.78 -22.28 -10.95
CA SER A 311 -4.51 -23.71 -11.18
C SER A 311 -5.55 -24.64 -10.53
N PRO A 312 -6.62 -25.04 -11.23
CA PRO A 312 -7.78 -24.20 -11.62
C PRO A 312 -8.35 -23.29 -10.51
N ALA A 313 -7.98 -23.48 -9.24
CA ALA A 313 -8.31 -22.55 -8.16
C ALA A 313 -7.37 -21.32 -8.18
N GLN A 314 -7.80 -20.22 -7.56
CA GLN A 314 -6.95 -19.05 -7.37
C GLN A 314 -6.12 -19.21 -6.09
N HIS A 315 -4.79 -19.12 -6.23
CA HIS A 315 -3.84 -19.09 -5.13
C HIS A 315 -3.28 -17.67 -4.98
N PHE A 316 -3.06 -17.23 -3.75
CA PHE A 316 -2.63 -15.88 -3.43
C PHE A 316 -1.38 -15.92 -2.55
N PHE A 317 -0.39 -15.11 -2.91
CA PHE A 317 0.85 -14.92 -2.15
C PHE A 317 1.09 -13.42 -2.00
N GLN A 318 1.50 -12.98 -0.82
CA GLN A 318 1.94 -11.61 -0.57
C GLN A 318 3.29 -11.62 0.10
N PHE A 319 4.15 -10.74 -0.38
CA PHE A 319 5.46 -10.47 0.16
C PHE A 319 5.56 -9.00 0.49
N GLU A 320 6.15 -8.68 1.63
CA GLU A 320 6.38 -7.30 2.05
C GLU A 320 7.84 -7.07 2.38
N LEU A 321 8.25 -5.81 2.24
CA LEU A 321 9.57 -5.35 2.61
C LEU A 321 9.78 -5.48 4.12
N ASP A 322 10.66 -6.39 4.50
CA ASP A 322 11.27 -6.39 5.82
C ASP A 322 12.39 -5.34 5.89
N ARG A 323 12.12 -4.27 6.64
CA ARG A 323 13.07 -3.14 6.77
C ARG A 323 14.35 -3.52 7.52
N VAL A 324 14.29 -4.48 8.45
CA VAL A 324 15.47 -4.94 9.19
C VAL A 324 16.38 -5.73 8.25
N ALA A 325 15.81 -6.65 7.47
CA ALA A 325 16.55 -7.40 6.47
C ALA A 325 17.14 -6.47 5.39
N LEU A 326 16.39 -5.45 4.94
CA LEU A 326 16.88 -4.45 3.99
C LEU A 326 18.14 -3.75 4.50
N LEU A 327 18.13 -3.29 5.75
CA LEU A 327 19.26 -2.57 6.35
C LEU A 327 20.48 -3.46 6.61
N ARG A 328 20.28 -4.78 6.72
CA ARG A 328 21.35 -5.77 6.79
C ARG A 328 21.87 -6.20 5.41
N ASN A 329 21.24 -5.70 4.34
CA ASN A 329 21.49 -6.14 2.97
C ASN A 329 21.22 -7.66 2.78
N ASP A 330 20.26 -8.18 3.55
CA ASP A 330 19.72 -9.53 3.45
C ASP A 330 18.53 -9.56 2.46
N PRO A 331 18.09 -10.75 1.99
CA PRO A 331 16.83 -10.89 1.26
C PRO A 331 15.68 -10.31 2.07
N SER A 332 15.02 -9.29 1.53
CA SER A 332 14.15 -8.44 2.34
C SER A 332 12.70 -8.42 1.89
N LEU A 333 12.30 -9.28 0.95
CA LEU A 333 10.88 -9.51 0.66
C LEU A 333 10.45 -10.82 1.33
N CYS A 334 9.61 -10.70 2.34
CA CYS A 334 9.21 -11.84 3.17
C CYS A 334 7.71 -12.13 3.04
N PRO A 335 7.32 -13.41 3.06
CA PRO A 335 5.92 -13.79 2.94
C PRO A 335 5.14 -13.27 4.14
N VAL A 336 3.93 -12.79 3.90
CA VAL A 336 3.02 -12.32 4.93
C VAL A 336 1.73 -13.13 4.88
N GLU A 337 1.31 -13.65 6.02
CA GLU A 337 0.09 -14.46 6.15
C GLU A 337 -1.09 -13.67 6.73
N ALA A 338 -0.81 -12.66 7.54
CA ALA A 338 -1.79 -11.80 8.19
C ALA A 338 -1.28 -10.37 8.32
N GLU A 339 -2.18 -9.40 8.20
CA GLU A 339 -1.88 -7.98 8.32
C GLU A 339 -2.91 -7.27 9.20
N ILE A 340 -2.55 -6.07 9.67
CA ILE A 340 -3.49 -5.16 10.32
C ILE A 340 -4.19 -4.38 9.22
N PRO A 341 -5.51 -4.53 9.04
CA PRO A 341 -6.15 -4.02 7.84
C PRO A 341 -6.33 -2.51 7.94
N LEU A 342 -5.50 -1.81 7.20
CA LEU A 342 -5.53 -0.35 7.09
C LEU A 342 -6.26 0.12 5.82
N PHE A 343 -6.14 -0.66 4.75
CA PHE A 343 -6.76 -0.38 3.46
C PHE A 343 -8.23 -0.86 3.46
N ALA A 344 -9.12 0.01 2.96
CA ALA A 344 -10.55 -0.25 2.84
C ALA A 344 -11.27 -0.67 4.15
N THR A 345 -10.75 -0.22 5.30
CA THR A 345 -11.37 -0.42 6.62
C THR A 345 -11.86 0.89 7.22
N HIS A 346 -12.82 0.77 8.15
CA HIS A 346 -13.38 1.88 8.90
C HIS A 346 -13.18 1.66 10.38
N GLY A 347 -12.90 2.76 11.10
CA GLY A 347 -12.74 2.74 12.54
C GLY A 347 -11.36 2.23 12.97
N ASP A 348 -10.85 2.83 14.04
CA ASP A 348 -9.55 2.50 14.60
C ASP A 348 -9.69 1.30 15.56
N PRO A 349 -9.13 0.12 15.24
CA PRO A 349 -9.24 -1.07 16.10
C PRO A 349 -8.55 -0.87 17.46
N PHE A 350 -7.54 0.00 17.53
CA PHE A 350 -6.82 0.31 18.77
C PHE A 350 -7.62 1.20 19.72
N GLN A 351 -8.59 1.95 19.19
CA GLN A 351 -9.51 2.77 20.01
C GLN A 351 -10.82 2.05 20.32
N SER A 352 -11.29 1.20 19.41
CA SER A 352 -12.58 0.51 19.50
C SER A 352 -12.52 -0.87 20.17
N GLY A 353 -11.32 -1.44 20.37
CA GLY A 353 -11.11 -2.72 21.05
C GLY A 353 -11.42 -3.95 20.19
N PHE A 354 -11.63 -3.77 18.88
CA PHE A 354 -11.77 -4.88 17.93
C PHE A 354 -10.42 -5.57 17.66
N ARG A 355 -10.47 -6.84 17.23
CA ARG A 355 -9.26 -7.57 16.81
C ARG A 355 -8.59 -6.81 15.66
N ALA A 356 -7.32 -6.49 15.84
CA ALA A 356 -6.56 -5.66 14.92
C ALA A 356 -6.00 -6.42 13.70
N GLN A 357 -6.00 -7.75 13.68
CA GLN A 357 -5.37 -8.54 12.59
C GLN A 357 -6.37 -9.42 11.86
N ALA A 358 -6.20 -9.53 10.54
CA ALA A 358 -6.92 -10.47 9.70
C ALA A 358 -5.96 -11.18 8.72
N PRO A 359 -6.25 -12.43 8.33
CA PRO A 359 -5.50 -13.11 7.28
C PRO A 359 -5.56 -12.31 5.97
N ILE A 360 -4.43 -12.13 5.30
CA ILE A 360 -4.35 -11.39 4.03
C ILE A 360 -5.34 -11.92 2.98
N PRO A 361 -5.49 -13.25 2.79
CA PRO A 361 -6.46 -13.76 1.85
C PRO A 361 -7.89 -13.32 2.17
N GLU A 362 -8.26 -13.03 3.42
CA GLU A 362 -9.61 -12.55 3.76
C GLU A 362 -9.80 -11.06 3.42
N LEU A 363 -8.78 -10.24 3.64
CA LEU A 363 -8.79 -8.81 3.34
C LEU A 363 -8.82 -8.52 1.84
N CYS A 364 -8.02 -9.26 1.07
CA CYS A 364 -8.03 -9.15 -0.38
C CYS A 364 -9.24 -9.86 -1.00
N ARG A 365 -9.83 -10.90 -0.36
CA ARG A 365 -11.00 -11.62 -0.89
C ARG A 365 -12.24 -10.72 -1.06
N GLY A 366 -12.37 -9.63 -0.30
CA GLY A 366 -13.46 -8.67 -0.47
C GLY A 366 -13.52 -8.09 -1.89
N CYS A 367 -12.36 -7.87 -2.53
CA CYS A 367 -12.24 -7.36 -3.90
C CYS A 367 -11.80 -8.41 -4.93
N HIS A 368 -11.16 -9.50 -4.49
CA HIS A 368 -10.52 -10.52 -5.36
C HIS A 368 -10.98 -11.98 -5.10
N GLY A 369 -12.01 -12.18 -4.28
CA GLY A 369 -12.47 -13.50 -3.77
C GLY A 369 -13.72 -14.07 -4.43
N ASP A 370 -14.37 -15.03 -3.76
CA ASP A 370 -15.43 -15.91 -4.30
C ASP A 370 -16.66 -15.21 -4.91
N MET A 371 -16.94 -13.95 -4.54
CA MET A 371 -18.00 -13.14 -5.17
C MET A 371 -17.56 -12.48 -6.50
N VAL A 372 -16.26 -12.51 -6.81
CA VAL A 372 -15.57 -11.81 -7.91
C VAL A 372 -14.56 -12.76 -8.59
N SER A 373 -14.89 -14.05 -8.67
CA SER A 373 -14.00 -15.07 -9.24
C SER A 373 -13.77 -14.89 -10.75
N GLY A 374 -12.71 -15.53 -11.26
CA GLY A 374 -12.40 -15.52 -12.68
C GLY A 374 -11.88 -14.17 -13.17
N VAL A 375 -12.36 -13.73 -14.33
CA VAL A 375 -11.91 -12.50 -15.00
C VAL A 375 -12.11 -11.25 -14.13
N SER A 376 -13.10 -11.28 -13.25
CA SER A 376 -13.37 -10.16 -12.34
C SER A 376 -12.24 -9.95 -11.33
N SER A 377 -11.60 -11.02 -10.87
CA SER A 377 -10.41 -10.96 -10.00
C SER A 377 -9.22 -10.38 -10.75
N VAL A 378 -9.02 -10.73 -12.03
CA VAL A 378 -7.96 -10.16 -12.88
C VAL A 378 -8.17 -8.66 -13.07
N LEU A 379 -9.40 -8.23 -13.33
CA LEU A 379 -9.76 -6.85 -13.67
C LEU A 379 -10.03 -5.94 -12.47
N SER A 380 -10.09 -6.49 -11.26
CA SER A 380 -10.31 -5.78 -9.98
C SER A 380 -9.58 -4.43 -9.85
N TYR A 381 -8.31 -4.34 -10.27
CA TYR A 381 -7.51 -3.10 -10.21
C TYR A 381 -8.07 -1.97 -11.08
N SER A 382 -8.75 -2.32 -12.16
CA SER A 382 -9.29 -1.40 -13.18
C SER A 382 -10.79 -1.10 -13.03
N ARG A 383 -11.46 -1.67 -12.01
CA ARG A 383 -12.94 -1.77 -11.98
C ARG A 383 -13.67 -0.85 -11.00
N PHE A 384 -12.99 -0.17 -10.08
CA PHE A 384 -13.67 0.62 -9.05
C PHE A 384 -13.56 2.13 -9.32
N ARG A 385 -14.72 2.79 -9.51
CA ARG A 385 -14.92 4.26 -9.48
C ARG A 385 -14.02 5.12 -10.41
N PHE A 386 -13.88 4.75 -11.68
CA PHE A 386 -13.43 5.73 -12.67
C PHE A 386 -14.63 6.30 -13.40
N GLU A 387 -14.89 7.59 -13.21
CA GLU A 387 -15.80 8.38 -14.04
C GLU A 387 -15.21 8.46 -15.46
N LEU A 388 -15.35 7.38 -16.22
CA LEU A 388 -15.40 7.52 -17.67
C LEU A 388 -16.73 8.19 -18.02
N ALA A 389 -16.81 8.81 -19.20
CA ALA A 389 -18.09 9.29 -19.70
C ALA A 389 -19.12 8.14 -19.64
N ALA A 390 -20.37 8.45 -19.29
CA ALA A 390 -21.39 7.43 -19.07
C ALA A 390 -21.47 6.45 -20.27
N GLY A 391 -21.03 5.20 -20.06
CA GLY A 391 -21.03 4.15 -21.08
C GLY A 391 -19.66 3.71 -21.61
N GLU A 392 -18.57 4.38 -21.23
CA GLU A 392 -17.22 3.95 -21.59
C GLU A 392 -16.67 2.92 -20.59
N THR A 393 -15.86 1.98 -21.11
CA THR A 393 -15.18 0.94 -20.32
C THR A 393 -13.69 1.14 -20.53
N PRO A 394 -12.84 1.22 -19.48
CA PRO A 394 -11.42 1.44 -19.69
C PRO A 394 -10.83 0.25 -20.43
N VAL A 395 -10.04 0.51 -21.47
CA VAL A 395 -9.34 -0.52 -22.25
C VAL A 395 -7.99 -0.76 -21.58
N LEU A 396 -7.68 -2.02 -21.30
CA LEU A 396 -6.36 -2.42 -20.84
C LEU A 396 -5.40 -2.39 -22.02
N THR A 397 -4.25 -1.76 -21.84
CA THR A 397 -3.22 -1.66 -22.87
C THR A 397 -1.87 -2.10 -22.32
N PRO A 398 -1.03 -2.76 -23.13
CA PRO A 398 0.39 -2.89 -22.80
C PRO A 398 1.00 -1.52 -22.53
N THR A 399 1.80 -1.41 -21.48
CA THR A 399 2.45 -0.15 -21.07
C THR A 399 3.88 -0.39 -20.62
N SER A 400 4.56 0.66 -20.14
CA SER A 400 5.91 0.59 -19.55
C SER A 400 5.92 1.10 -18.11
N VAL A 401 6.96 0.73 -17.37
CA VAL A 401 7.14 1.20 -15.98
C VAL A 401 7.21 2.72 -15.94
N GLU A 402 7.88 3.35 -16.91
CA GLU A 402 7.98 4.81 -17.03
C GLU A 402 6.63 5.48 -17.28
N ALA A 403 5.77 4.87 -18.10
CA ALA A 403 4.45 5.40 -18.40
C ALA A 403 3.52 5.33 -17.18
N GLU A 404 3.44 4.19 -16.50
CA GLU A 404 2.65 4.05 -15.26
C GLU A 404 3.17 4.95 -14.14
N THR A 405 4.50 5.04 -14.02
CA THR A 405 5.13 5.99 -13.08
C THR A 405 4.69 7.40 -13.38
N ARG A 406 4.76 7.84 -14.64
CA ARG A 406 4.33 9.19 -15.04
C ARG A 406 2.87 9.43 -14.67
N ALA A 407 1.98 8.48 -14.96
CA ALA A 407 0.56 8.58 -14.65
C ALA A 407 0.30 8.76 -13.15
N VAL A 408 0.97 7.97 -12.29
CA VAL A 408 0.85 8.10 -10.83
C VAL A 408 1.41 9.42 -10.32
N LEU A 409 2.57 9.85 -10.83
CA LEU A 409 3.18 11.11 -10.42
C LEU A 409 2.35 12.32 -10.87
N GLU A 410 1.77 12.30 -12.08
CA GLU A 410 0.86 13.34 -12.55
C GLU A 410 -0.41 13.41 -11.70
N TRP A 411 -1.01 12.26 -11.37
CA TRP A 411 -2.13 12.20 -10.43
C TRP A 411 -1.74 12.82 -9.08
N LYS A 412 -0.62 12.40 -8.49
CA LYS A 412 -0.16 12.89 -7.19
C LYS A 412 0.13 14.39 -7.22
N ARG A 413 0.72 14.94 -8.28
CA ARG A 413 0.98 16.38 -8.44
C ARG A 413 -0.30 17.21 -8.39
N SER A 414 -1.40 16.69 -8.92
CA SER A 414 -2.71 17.36 -8.86
C SER A 414 -3.45 17.16 -7.53
N HIS A 415 -3.02 16.17 -6.72
CA HIS A 415 -3.68 15.82 -5.48
C HIS A 415 -3.42 16.89 -4.39
N ARG A 416 -4.46 17.22 -3.62
CA ARG A 416 -4.43 18.26 -2.56
C ARG A 416 -3.28 18.07 -1.57
N SER A 417 -2.94 16.83 -1.24
CA SER A 417 -1.92 16.53 -0.24
C SER A 417 -0.51 16.87 -0.74
N TRP A 418 -0.23 16.67 -2.03
CA TRP A 418 1.02 17.11 -2.64
C TRP A 418 1.10 18.63 -2.72
N LEU A 419 0.04 19.29 -3.20
CA LEU A 419 -0.01 20.74 -3.32
C LEU A 419 0.27 21.43 -1.97
N LEU A 420 -0.29 20.89 -0.88
CA LEU A 420 -0.03 21.38 0.47
C LEU A 420 1.42 21.12 0.91
N LEU A 421 1.94 19.90 0.69
CA LEU A 421 3.31 19.54 1.05
C LEU A 421 4.32 20.44 0.34
N GLU A 422 4.19 20.58 -0.98
CA GLU A 422 5.02 21.43 -1.85
C GLU A 422 5.01 22.89 -1.38
N SER A 423 3.83 23.41 -1.03
CA SER A 423 3.69 24.76 -0.48
C SER A 423 4.42 24.93 0.86
N LEU A 424 4.37 23.92 1.74
CA LEU A 424 4.99 23.99 3.07
C LEU A 424 6.51 23.77 3.04
N MET A 425 7.02 23.03 2.05
CA MET A 425 8.47 22.85 1.85
C MET A 425 9.13 24.09 1.24
N GLY A 426 8.35 24.96 0.59
CA GLY A 426 8.82 26.21 0.00
C GLY A 426 9.55 26.02 -1.33
N TRP A 427 9.19 25.00 -2.11
CA TRP A 427 9.79 24.73 -3.43
C TRP A 427 9.03 25.34 -4.61
N ARG A 428 7.88 25.96 -4.37
CA ARG A 428 7.29 26.86 -5.36
C ARG A 428 8.06 28.17 -5.34
N GLU A 429 8.69 28.51 -6.46
CA GLU A 429 8.96 29.93 -6.75
C GLU A 429 7.60 30.65 -6.86
N PRO A 430 7.50 31.88 -6.33
CA PRO A 430 6.26 32.68 -6.32
C PRO A 430 5.68 32.98 -7.70
#